data_AF-A0A975YDP2-F1
#
_entry.id   AF-A0A975YDP2-F1
#
_cell.length_a   1.000
_cell.length_b   1.000
_cell.length_c   1.000
_cell.angle_alpha   90.00
_cell.angle_beta   90.00
_cell.angle_gamma   90.00
#
_symmetry.space_group_name_H-M   'P 1'
#
loop_
_entity.id
_entity.type
_entity.pdbx_description
1 polymer ?
#
loop_
_entity_poly.entity_id
_entity_poly.type
_entity_poly.pdbx_seq_one_letter_code
_entity_poly.pdbx_strand_id
1 'polypeptide(L)'
;MSRAAPHADSLARWNAASGAALRAVEAHAYRRAAEAFTAAVDGLESGTEARELLCSLHQLFALRWIDRNSGDLLAAGRLAARHTEGLVEAVERLVAELAGHAPTLVDAFALPEEMLADWPISGAGYVDAYDDTKAAWHSVPA
;
A
#
# COMPACT_ATOMS: atom_id res chain seq x y z
N MET A 1 45.41 8.60 31.96
CA MET A 1 44.00 8.98 31.70
C MET A 1 43.75 8.84 30.20
N SER A 2 43.29 7.66 29.80
CA SER A 2 43.20 7.24 28.40
C SER A 2 42.01 7.90 27.70
N ARG A 3 42.29 8.59 26.60
CA ARG A 3 41.33 9.26 25.73
C ARG A 3 40.46 8.22 25.02
N ALA A 4 39.27 7.93 25.54
CA ALA A 4 38.27 7.15 24.82
C ALA A 4 37.87 7.88 23.51
N ALA A 5 37.77 7.11 22.44
CA ALA A 5 37.98 7.53 21.05
C ALA A 5 36.79 8.27 20.39
N PRO A 6 37.04 9.06 19.31
CA PRO A 6 36.00 9.71 18.46
C PRO A 6 34.95 8.77 17.85
N HIS A 7 35.18 7.45 17.93
CA HIS A 7 34.29 6.42 17.42
C HIS A 7 32.96 6.32 18.17
N ALA A 8 32.97 6.53 19.50
CA ALA A 8 31.73 6.50 20.29
C ALA A 8 30.78 7.65 19.91
N ASP A 9 31.36 8.80 19.59
CA ASP A 9 30.65 10.00 19.14
C ASP A 9 30.10 9.82 17.70
N SER A 10 30.86 9.18 16.81
CA SER A 10 30.39 8.89 15.44
C SER A 10 29.21 7.90 15.41
N LEU A 11 29.26 6.84 16.23
CA LEU A 11 28.17 5.86 16.30
C LEU A 11 26.91 6.45 16.95
N ALA A 12 27.07 7.29 17.98
CA ALA A 12 25.96 8.00 18.60
C ALA A 12 25.28 8.98 17.63
N ARG A 13 26.06 9.75 16.86
CA ARG A 13 25.52 10.63 15.80
C ARG A 13 24.81 9.84 14.70
N TRP A 14 25.38 8.71 14.28
CA TRP A 14 24.73 7.82 13.32
C TRP A 14 23.39 7.34 13.87
N ASN A 15 23.36 6.75 15.06
CA ASN A 15 22.13 6.24 15.67
C ASN A 15 21.05 7.33 15.84
N ALA A 16 21.44 8.55 16.20
CA ALA A 16 20.52 9.68 16.29
C ALA A 16 19.96 10.11 14.91
N ALA A 17 20.75 10.00 13.84
CA ALA A 17 20.35 10.36 12.48
C ALA A 17 19.65 9.22 11.72
N SER A 18 19.86 7.96 12.10
CA SER A 18 19.38 6.77 11.40
C SER A 18 17.87 6.79 11.18
N GLY A 19 17.08 7.22 12.15
CA GLY A 19 15.62 7.29 12.01
C GLY A 19 15.18 8.30 10.93
N ALA A 20 15.81 9.49 10.90
CA ALA A 20 15.52 10.49 9.88
C ALA A 20 16.04 10.06 8.50
N ALA A 21 17.21 9.42 8.45
CA ALA A 21 17.77 8.87 7.22
C ALA A 21 16.86 7.78 6.62
N LEU A 22 16.34 6.86 7.43
CA LEU A 22 15.40 5.83 6.98
C LEU A 22 14.10 6.43 6.43
N ARG A 23 13.51 7.42 7.13
CA ARG A 23 12.32 8.13 6.63
C ARG A 23 12.60 8.85 5.30
N ALA A 24 13.78 9.45 5.13
CA ALA A 24 14.16 10.11 3.89
C ALA A 24 14.31 9.11 2.73
N VAL A 25 14.89 7.93 2.98
CA VAL A 25 14.99 6.85 1.99
C VAL A 25 13.61 6.32 1.62
N GLU A 26 12.74 6.09 2.60
CA GLU A 26 11.35 5.66 2.36
C GLU A 26 10.59 6.68 1.51
N ALA A 27 10.63 7.96 1.88
CA ALA A 27 10.01 9.04 1.11
C ALA A 27 10.57 9.14 -0.32
N HIS A 28 11.88 8.94 -0.49
CA HIS A 28 12.49 8.89 -1.81
C HIS A 28 11.96 7.72 -2.64
N ALA A 29 11.86 6.52 -2.05
CA ALA A 29 11.34 5.33 -2.74
C ALA A 29 9.87 5.52 -3.16
N TYR A 30 9.02 6.04 -2.28
CA TYR A 30 7.62 6.33 -2.59
C TYR A 30 7.48 7.36 -3.72
N ARG A 31 8.29 8.42 -3.71
CA ARG A 31 8.31 9.39 -4.81
C ARG A 31 8.71 8.73 -6.13
N ARG A 32 9.75 7.89 -6.14
CA ARG A 32 10.20 7.18 -7.35
C ARG A 32 9.13 6.22 -7.88
N ALA A 33 8.41 5.54 -6.99
CA ALA A 33 7.29 4.69 -7.36
C ALA A 33 6.13 5.50 -7.97
N ALA A 34 5.76 6.64 -7.38
CA ALA A 34 4.72 7.52 -7.93
C ALA A 34 5.10 8.09 -9.30
N GLU A 35 6.36 8.49 -9.49
CA GLU A 35 6.89 8.94 -10.79
C GLU A 35 6.80 7.83 -11.85
N ALA A 36 7.17 6.60 -11.49
CA ALA A 36 7.07 5.46 -12.39
C ALA A 36 5.61 5.12 -12.74
N PHE A 37 4.70 5.20 -11.76
CA PHE A 37 3.26 4.98 -11.98
C PHE A 37 2.68 6.05 -12.92
N THR A 38 3.02 7.32 -12.69
CA THR A 38 2.62 8.44 -13.57
C THR A 38 3.09 8.18 -15.00
N ALA A 39 4.36 7.83 -15.19
CA ALA A 39 4.91 7.53 -16.51
C ALA A 39 4.21 6.34 -17.18
N ALA A 40 3.84 5.30 -16.43
CA ALA A 40 3.10 4.16 -16.94
C ALA A 40 1.69 4.55 -17.41
N VAL A 41 0.96 5.34 -16.61
CA VAL A 41 -0.38 5.84 -16.95
C VAL A 41 -0.33 6.77 -18.17
N ASP A 42 0.67 7.63 -18.25
CA ASP A 42 0.84 8.57 -19.37
C ASP A 42 1.11 7.85 -20.71
N GLY A 43 1.70 6.65 -20.66
CA GLY A 43 1.93 5.80 -21.83
C GLY A 43 0.69 5.09 -22.37
N LEU A 44 -0.45 5.13 -21.66
CA LEU A 44 -1.69 4.49 -22.09
C LEU A 44 -2.55 5.41 -22.94
N GLU A 45 -3.35 4.83 -23.83
CA GLU A 45 -4.28 5.61 -24.66
C GLU A 45 -5.38 6.27 -23.79
N SER A 46 -5.66 7.54 -24.07
CA SER A 46 -6.66 8.34 -23.36
C SER A 46 -8.07 7.77 -23.56
N GLY A 47 -8.88 7.77 -22.50
CA GLY A 47 -10.27 7.29 -22.54
C GLY A 47 -10.41 5.76 -22.48
N THR A 48 -9.32 5.03 -22.24
CA THR A 48 -9.38 3.59 -21.98
C THR A 48 -9.69 3.34 -20.50
N GLU A 49 -10.52 2.31 -20.23
CA GLU A 49 -10.83 1.86 -18.87
C GLU A 49 -9.56 1.49 -18.09
N ALA A 50 -8.59 0.87 -18.75
CA ALA A 50 -7.29 0.54 -18.15
C ALA A 50 -6.55 1.79 -17.63
N ARG A 51 -6.56 2.89 -18.39
CA ARG A 51 -5.96 4.15 -17.97
C ARG A 51 -6.70 4.74 -16.76
N GLU A 52 -8.02 4.68 -16.75
CA GLU A 52 -8.85 5.17 -15.63
C GLU A 52 -8.60 4.38 -14.34
N LEU A 53 -8.61 3.04 -14.40
CA LEU A 53 -8.35 2.19 -13.24
C LEU A 53 -6.91 2.37 -12.70
N LEU A 54 -5.92 2.49 -13.58
CA LEU A 54 -4.53 2.75 -13.16
C LEU A 54 -4.35 4.16 -12.60
N CYS A 55 -5.09 5.15 -13.10
CA CYS A 55 -5.20 6.48 -12.47
C CYS A 55 -5.74 6.37 -11.03
N SER A 56 -6.85 5.65 -10.82
CA SER A 56 -7.45 5.47 -9.50
C SER A 56 -6.51 4.71 -8.54
N LEU A 57 -5.80 3.69 -9.01
CA LEU A 57 -4.76 3.01 -8.22
C LEU A 57 -3.59 3.94 -7.86
N HIS A 58 -3.13 4.75 -8.81
CA HIS A 58 -2.07 5.74 -8.56
C HIS A 58 -2.51 6.78 -7.53
N GLN A 59 -3.74 7.28 -7.62
CA GLN A 59 -4.32 8.19 -6.63
C GLN A 59 -4.40 7.52 -5.25
N LEU A 60 -4.89 6.29 -5.16
CA LEU A 60 -4.96 5.56 -3.90
C LEU A 60 -3.57 5.36 -3.28
N PHE A 61 -2.58 5.00 -4.10
CA PHE A 61 -1.18 4.86 -3.68
C PHE A 61 -0.64 6.17 -3.08
N ALA A 62 -0.84 7.29 -3.77
CA ALA A 62 -0.37 8.61 -3.31
C ALA A 62 -1.11 9.07 -2.05
N LEU A 63 -2.43 8.95 -2.00
CA LEU A 63 -3.23 9.38 -0.84
C LEU A 63 -2.91 8.56 0.41
N ARG A 64 -2.71 7.24 0.31
CA ARG A 64 -2.27 6.42 1.45
C ARG A 64 -0.91 6.85 2.01
N TRP A 65 0.02 7.27 1.14
CA TRP A 65 1.30 7.81 1.58
C TRP A 65 1.13 9.16 2.29
N ILE A 66 0.29 10.04 1.76
CA ILE A 66 -0.01 11.34 2.38
C ILE A 66 -0.69 11.14 3.73
N ASP A 67 -1.63 10.19 3.83
CA ASP A 67 -2.37 9.89 5.06
C ASP A 67 -1.46 9.41 6.18
N ARG A 68 -0.59 8.44 5.87
CA ARG A 68 0.44 7.94 6.80
C ARG A 68 1.34 9.06 7.34
N ASN A 69 1.64 10.07 6.52
CA ASN A 69 2.56 11.16 6.86
C ASN A 69 1.83 12.48 7.18
N SER A 70 0.51 12.43 7.39
CA SER A 70 -0.33 13.63 7.51
C SER A 70 0.08 14.54 8.67
N GLY A 71 0.49 13.98 9.81
CA GLY A 71 0.98 14.74 10.96
C GLY A 71 2.24 15.55 10.65
N ASP A 72 3.24 14.95 10.03
CA ASP A 72 4.48 15.64 9.63
C ASP A 72 4.20 16.70 8.55
N LEU A 73 3.30 16.40 7.62
CA LEU A 73 2.90 17.34 6.57
C LEU A 73 2.09 18.52 7.12
N LEU A 74 1.26 18.31 8.14
CA LEU A 74 0.58 19.36 8.88
C LEU A 74 1.59 20.24 9.64
N ALA A 75 2.51 19.61 10.37
CA ALA A 75 3.56 20.33 11.10
C ALA A 75 4.46 21.17 10.18
N ALA A 76 4.71 20.69 8.96
CA ALA A 76 5.47 21.41 7.93
C ALA A 76 4.65 22.43 7.12
N GLY A 77 3.35 22.61 7.42
CA GLY A 77 2.45 23.51 6.70
C GLY A 77 2.20 23.12 5.24
N ARG A 78 2.40 21.85 4.89
CA ARG A 78 2.10 21.28 3.56
C ARG A 78 0.66 20.76 3.46
N LEU A 79 0.02 20.48 4.59
CA LEU A 79 -1.41 20.22 4.69
C LEU A 79 -2.07 21.25 5.62
N ALA A 80 -3.39 21.38 5.49
CA ALA A 80 -4.26 22.09 6.42
C ALA A 80 -5.22 21.08 7.06
N ALA A 81 -5.78 21.38 8.23
CA ALA A 81 -6.69 20.47 8.94
C ALA A 81 -7.90 20.01 8.09
N ARG A 82 -8.46 20.91 7.27
CA ARG A 82 -9.53 20.54 6.31
C ARG A 82 -9.12 19.47 5.30
N HIS A 83 -7.82 19.34 4.99
CA HIS A 83 -7.35 18.32 4.04
C HIS A 83 -7.30 16.95 4.69
N THR A 84 -7.05 16.85 6.00
CA THR A 84 -7.01 15.55 6.69
C THR A 84 -8.40 14.93 6.84
N GLU A 85 -9.44 15.74 7.01
CA GLU A 85 -10.83 15.28 7.03
C GLU A 85 -11.21 14.67 5.67
N GLY A 86 -10.94 15.38 4.57
CA GLY A 86 -11.26 14.89 3.22
C GLY A 86 -10.36 13.75 2.72
N LEU A 87 -9.18 13.57 3.33
CA LEU A 87 -8.22 12.55 2.92
C LEU A 87 -8.73 11.13 3.20
N VAL A 88 -9.29 10.92 4.40
CA VAL A 88 -9.85 9.61 4.78
C VAL A 88 -11.01 9.25 3.87
N GLU A 89 -11.94 10.18 3.64
CA GLU A 89 -13.07 9.97 2.73
C GLU A 89 -12.62 9.67 1.29
N ALA A 90 -11.60 10.38 0.80
CA ALA A 90 -11.05 10.14 -0.53
C ALA A 90 -10.41 8.75 -0.67
N VAL A 91 -9.70 8.27 0.36
CA VAL A 91 -9.13 6.92 0.38
C VAL A 91 -10.24 5.86 0.37
N GLU A 92 -11.25 5.99 1.25
CA GLU A 92 -12.36 5.03 1.32
C GLU A 92 -13.15 4.97 0.01
N ARG A 93 -13.41 6.13 -0.61
CA ARG A 93 -14.07 6.21 -1.92
C ARG A 93 -13.29 5.46 -3.01
N LEU A 94 -11.97 5.67 -3.09
CA LEU A 94 -11.13 4.98 -4.07
C LEU A 94 -11.04 3.49 -3.80
N VAL A 95 -11.00 3.07 -2.54
CA VAL A 95 -11.04 1.65 -2.17
C VAL A 95 -12.36 1.02 -2.62
N ALA A 96 -13.49 1.67 -2.36
CA ALA A 96 -14.80 1.17 -2.78
C ALA A 96 -14.95 1.10 -4.31
N GLU A 97 -14.46 2.11 -5.03
CA GLU A 97 -14.41 2.14 -6.49
C GLU A 97 -13.59 0.96 -7.03
N LEU A 98 -12.34 0.83 -6.57
CA LEU A 98 -11.42 -0.21 -7.05
C LEU A 98 -11.84 -1.62 -6.64
N ALA A 99 -12.54 -1.78 -5.52
CA ALA A 99 -13.04 -3.08 -5.07
C ALA A 99 -13.98 -3.72 -6.12
N GLY A 100 -14.78 -2.92 -6.82
CA GLY A 100 -15.65 -3.39 -7.91
C GLY A 100 -14.87 -3.97 -9.10
N HIS A 101 -13.63 -3.54 -9.29
CA HIS A 101 -12.74 -3.96 -10.38
C HIS A 101 -11.62 -4.90 -9.92
N ALA A 102 -11.61 -5.31 -8.65
CA ALA A 102 -10.53 -6.11 -8.07
C ALA A 102 -10.27 -7.42 -8.84
N PRO A 103 -11.28 -8.21 -9.28
CA PRO A 103 -11.04 -9.39 -10.10
C PRO A 103 -10.31 -9.04 -11.41
N THR A 104 -10.79 -8.04 -12.16
CA THR A 104 -10.17 -7.59 -13.41
C THR A 104 -8.72 -7.15 -13.21
N LEU A 105 -8.44 -6.41 -12.13
CA LEU A 105 -7.09 -5.94 -11.81
C LEU A 105 -6.15 -7.08 -11.44
N VAL A 106 -6.64 -8.10 -10.74
CA VAL A 106 -5.85 -9.29 -10.38
C VAL A 106 -5.63 -10.19 -11.59
N ASP A 107 -6.67 -10.43 -12.38
CA ASP A 107 -6.60 -11.24 -13.62
C ASP A 107 -5.58 -10.66 -14.61
N ALA A 108 -5.42 -9.33 -14.64
CA ALA A 108 -4.45 -8.64 -15.49
C ALA A 108 -2.97 -9.00 -15.20
N PHE A 109 -2.66 -9.55 -14.02
CA PHE A 109 -1.32 -10.07 -13.74
C PHE A 109 -1.01 -11.36 -14.52
N ALA A 110 -2.02 -12.03 -15.09
CA ALA A 110 -1.89 -13.24 -15.89
C ALA A 110 -1.01 -14.31 -15.22
N LEU A 111 -1.19 -14.48 -13.91
CA LEU A 111 -0.46 -15.45 -13.11
C LEU A 111 -0.92 -16.88 -13.50
N PRO A 112 -0.01 -17.81 -13.82
CA PRO A 112 -0.37 -19.20 -14.10
C PRO A 112 -1.04 -19.85 -12.89
N GLU A 113 -2.09 -20.64 -13.13
CA GLU A 113 -2.84 -21.34 -12.06
C GLU A 113 -1.91 -22.26 -11.25
N GLU A 114 -0.92 -22.88 -11.88
CA GLU A 114 0.05 -23.76 -11.24
C GLU A 114 0.90 -23.03 -10.20
N MET A 115 1.11 -21.72 -10.36
CA MET A 115 1.80 -20.89 -9.37
C MET A 115 0.93 -20.59 -8.16
N LEU A 116 -0.40 -20.70 -8.27
CA LEU A 116 -1.34 -20.42 -7.18
C LEU A 116 -1.88 -21.70 -6.54
N ALA A 117 -1.71 -22.86 -7.19
CA ALA A 117 -2.23 -24.15 -6.75
C ALA A 117 -1.75 -24.58 -5.36
N ASP A 118 -0.54 -24.17 -4.95
CA ASP A 118 0.03 -24.47 -3.63
C ASP A 118 -0.60 -23.64 -2.49
N TRP A 119 -1.39 -22.61 -2.82
CA TRP A 119 -2.09 -21.75 -1.87
C TRP A 119 -3.59 -22.05 -1.89
N PRO A 120 -4.14 -22.70 -0.86
CA PRO A 120 -5.55 -23.08 -0.87
C PRO A 120 -6.51 -21.89 -0.96
N ILE A 121 -6.10 -20.69 -0.54
CA ILE A 121 -6.90 -19.44 -0.58
C ILE A 121 -7.06 -18.83 -1.97
N SER A 122 -6.25 -19.22 -2.95
CA SER A 122 -6.37 -18.74 -4.32
C SER A 122 -7.31 -19.58 -5.19
N GLY A 123 -7.68 -20.78 -4.76
CA GLY A 123 -8.55 -21.67 -5.54
C GLY A 123 -10.03 -21.54 -5.18
N ALA A 124 -10.91 -21.88 -6.12
CA ALA A 124 -12.37 -21.95 -5.88
C ALA A 124 -12.75 -22.95 -4.76
N GLY A 125 -11.88 -23.93 -4.48
CA GLY A 125 -12.01 -24.87 -3.36
C GLY A 125 -11.51 -24.35 -2.02
N TYR A 126 -11.20 -23.06 -1.87
CA TYR A 126 -10.73 -22.49 -0.59
C TYR A 126 -11.70 -22.76 0.56
N VAL A 127 -13.00 -22.64 0.29
CA VAL A 127 -14.05 -22.94 1.28
C VAL A 127 -13.90 -24.39 1.73
N ASP A 128 -13.80 -25.34 0.81
CA ASP A 128 -13.63 -26.77 1.12
C ASP A 128 -12.31 -27.08 1.85
N ALA A 129 -11.24 -26.32 1.57
CA ALA A 129 -9.93 -26.50 2.19
C ALA A 129 -9.90 -26.09 3.67
N TYR A 130 -10.78 -25.17 4.08
CA TYR A 130 -10.88 -24.67 5.47
C TYR A 130 -12.24 -24.96 6.12
N ASP A 131 -13.15 -25.64 5.42
CA ASP A 131 -14.42 -26.08 5.99
C ASP A 131 -14.15 -27.21 7.00
N ASP A 132 -14.30 -26.87 8.27
CA ASP A 132 -14.35 -27.88 9.33
C ASP A 132 -15.73 -28.54 9.30
N THR A 133 -15.84 -29.63 8.55
CA THR A 133 -17.06 -30.46 8.44
C THR A 133 -17.61 -30.96 9.78
N LYS A 134 -16.84 -30.87 10.88
CA LYS A 134 -17.28 -31.22 12.25
C LYS A 134 -17.63 -30.01 13.11
N ALA A 135 -17.56 -28.80 12.58
CA ALA A 135 -17.81 -27.61 13.34
C ALA A 135 -19.27 -27.47 13.78
N ALA A 136 -19.46 -26.85 14.95
CA ALA A 136 -20.76 -26.74 15.61
C ALA A 136 -21.80 -25.92 14.81
N TRP A 137 -21.39 -25.14 13.82
CA TRP A 137 -22.29 -24.38 12.94
C TRP A 137 -22.89 -25.22 11.79
N HIS A 138 -22.40 -26.44 11.56
CA HIS A 138 -23.01 -27.41 10.64
C HIS A 138 -24.17 -28.20 11.28
N SER A 139 -24.37 -28.08 12.59
CA SER A 139 -25.54 -28.64 13.26
C SER A 139 -26.79 -27.83 12.90
N VAL A 140 -27.68 -28.41 12.10
CA VAL A 140 -29.03 -27.85 11.88
C VAL A 140 -29.77 -27.87 13.23
N PRO A 141 -30.29 -26.73 13.73
CA PRO A 141 -31.11 -26.74 14.93
C PRO A 141 -32.39 -27.55 14.67
N ALA A 142 -32.68 -28.48 15.58
CA ALA A 142 -33.84 -29.39 15.54
C ALA A 142 -35.19 -28.67 15.64
#